data_AF-A0A819YG23-F1
#
_entry.id   AF-A0A819YG23-F1
#
_cell.length_a   1.000
_cell.length_b   1.000
_cell.length_c   1.000
_cell.angle_alpha   90.00
_cell.angle_beta   90.00
_cell.angle_gamma   90.00
#
_symmetry.space_group_name_H-M   'P 1'
#
loop_
_entity.id
_entity.type
_entity.pdbx_description
1 polymer ?
#
loop_
_entity_poly.entity_id
_entity_poly.type
_entity_poly.pdbx_seq_one_letter_code
_entity_poly.pdbx_strand_id
1 'polypeptide(L)'
;MMSSYLVTIPKAELKLKTIKDFITGIFIDNSGSTSYQLASVGKDVLQAELSICQATQFDYVVLWNTSAKLCTNIETATPAGGTNPTCIFQNESTKNAFNKSDVIVFVTDGEIGNSSVTQVKGEKK
;
A
#
# COMPACT_ATOMS: atom_id res chain seq x y z
N MET A 1 -0.12 -7.28 -62.25
CA MET A 1 0.92 -7.25 -61.19
C MET A 1 0.27 -6.72 -59.92
N MET A 2 0.09 -7.55 -58.89
CA MET A 2 -0.36 -7.09 -57.57
C MET A 2 0.85 -7.08 -56.64
N SER A 3 1.23 -5.88 -56.18
CA SER A 3 2.25 -5.69 -55.17
C SER A 3 1.64 -6.00 -53.81
N SER A 4 2.10 -7.07 -53.15
CA SER A 4 1.72 -7.38 -51.78
C SER A 4 2.46 -6.44 -50.83
N TYR A 5 1.73 -5.49 -50.24
CA TYR A 5 2.23 -4.70 -49.11
C TYR A 5 2.25 -5.58 -47.86
N LEU A 6 3.43 -6.08 -47.49
CA LEU A 6 3.65 -6.65 -46.16
C LEU A 6 3.74 -5.49 -45.17
N VAL A 7 2.69 -5.32 -44.36
CA VAL A 7 2.71 -4.40 -43.22
C VAL A 7 3.49 -5.09 -42.09
N THR A 8 4.71 -4.62 -41.84
CA THR A 8 5.48 -5.04 -40.67
C THR A 8 4.87 -4.40 -39.43
N ILE A 9 4.19 -5.20 -38.59
CA ILE A 9 3.71 -4.74 -37.29
C ILE A 9 4.95 -4.47 -36.42
N PRO A 10 5.17 -3.25 -35.91
CA PRO A 10 6.28 -2.99 -35.00
C PRO A 10 6.10 -3.87 -33.76
N LYS A 11 7.09 -4.69 -33.42
CA LYS A 11 7.15 -5.32 -32.10
C LYS A 11 7.28 -4.19 -31.09
N ALA A 12 6.20 -3.87 -30.38
CA ALA A 12 6.29 -3.01 -29.22
C ALA A 12 7.20 -3.70 -28.19
N GLU A 13 8.37 -3.11 -27.91
CA GLU A 13 9.18 -3.55 -26.78
C GLU A 13 8.43 -3.27 -25.49
N LEU A 14 7.91 -4.33 -24.88
CA LEU A 14 7.30 -4.29 -23.57
C LEU A 14 8.41 -4.06 -22.55
N LYS A 15 8.62 -2.79 -22.15
CA LYS A 15 9.45 -2.49 -20.97
C LYS A 15 8.69 -2.93 -19.73
N LEU A 16 9.06 -4.10 -19.21
CA LEU A 16 8.63 -4.57 -17.89
C LEU A 16 9.10 -3.55 -16.85
N LYS A 17 8.14 -2.86 -16.25
CA LYS A 17 8.36 -2.09 -15.03
C LYS A 17 8.17 -2.99 -13.82
N THR A 18 8.98 -2.76 -12.80
CA THR A 18 8.86 -3.35 -11.48
C THR A 18 8.19 -2.34 -10.54
N ILE A 19 7.80 -2.79 -9.34
CA ILE A 19 7.23 -1.89 -8.33
C ILE A 19 8.19 -0.76 -7.93
N LYS A 20 9.51 -0.94 -8.16
CA LYS A 20 10.55 0.05 -7.88
C LYS A 20 10.60 1.21 -8.88
N ASP A 21 9.90 1.09 -10.02
CA ASP A 21 9.80 2.15 -11.03
C ASP A 21 8.67 3.16 -10.72
N PHE A 22 8.05 3.03 -9.56
CA PHE A 22 6.91 3.82 -9.08
C PHE A 22 7.20 4.34 -7.69
N ILE A 23 6.63 5.49 -7.33
CA ILE A 23 6.64 5.97 -5.95
C ILE A 23 5.64 5.12 -5.16
N THR A 24 6.12 4.43 -4.13
CA THR A 24 5.37 3.41 -3.40
C THR A 24 5.09 3.83 -1.97
N GLY A 25 3.83 3.74 -1.56
CA GLY A 25 3.40 3.99 -0.19
C GLY A 25 2.77 2.75 0.42
N ILE A 26 3.21 2.38 1.62
CA ILE A 26 2.57 1.34 2.43
C ILE A 26 1.96 1.95 3.70
N PHE A 27 0.68 1.65 3.93
CA PHE A 27 -0.13 2.21 5.00
C PHE A 27 -0.62 1.06 5.88
N ILE A 28 0.04 0.87 7.01
CA ILE A 28 -0.12 -0.29 7.87
C ILE A 28 -0.95 0.08 9.10
N ASP A 29 -2.03 -0.66 9.28
CA ASP A 29 -2.80 -0.66 10.50
C ASP A 29 -1.88 -1.04 11.67
N ASN A 30 -1.78 -0.21 12.69
CA ASN A 30 -1.12 -0.56 13.94
C ASN A 30 -2.11 -0.54 15.10
N SER A 31 -3.37 -0.88 14.83
CA SER A 31 -4.41 -0.99 15.84
C SER A 31 -4.12 -2.09 16.86
N GLY A 32 -4.88 -2.15 17.96
CA GLY A 32 -4.63 -3.08 19.06
C GLY A 32 -4.74 -4.56 18.66
N SER A 33 -5.57 -4.89 17.66
CA SER A 33 -5.71 -6.27 17.15
C SER A 33 -4.41 -6.82 16.58
N THR A 34 -3.58 -5.94 16.01
CA THR A 34 -2.29 -6.32 15.41
C THR A 34 -1.26 -6.84 16.42
N SER A 35 -1.54 -6.74 17.72
CA SER A 35 -0.74 -7.37 18.78
C SER A 35 -0.93 -8.89 18.89
N TYR A 36 -1.88 -9.46 18.14
CA TYR A 36 -2.12 -10.90 18.15
C TYR A 36 -0.89 -11.68 17.65
N GLN A 37 -0.49 -12.71 18.38
CA GLN A 37 0.69 -13.51 18.02
C GLN A 37 0.37 -14.55 16.95
N LEU A 38 1.17 -14.54 15.88
CA LEU A 38 1.18 -15.57 14.87
C LEU A 38 1.99 -16.76 15.39
N ALA A 39 1.29 -17.78 15.88
CA ALA A 39 1.87 -18.96 16.54
C ALA A 39 2.97 -19.67 15.71
N SER A 40 2.89 -19.60 14.38
CA SER A 40 3.85 -20.22 13.46
C SER A 40 5.16 -19.45 13.28
N VAL A 41 5.20 -18.15 13.66
CA VAL A 41 6.33 -17.25 13.35
C VAL A 41 6.93 -16.62 14.61
N GLY A 42 6.24 -16.71 15.76
CA GLY A 42 6.70 -16.12 17.02
C GLY A 42 6.75 -14.58 17.00
N LYS A 43 5.98 -13.97 16.09
CA LYS A 43 5.84 -12.53 15.91
C LYS A 43 4.38 -12.12 16.06
N ASP A 44 4.12 -10.89 16.47
CA ASP A 44 2.78 -10.33 16.31
C ASP A 44 2.47 -9.99 14.84
N VAL A 45 1.20 -9.72 14.52
CA VAL A 45 0.76 -9.41 13.16
C VAL A 45 1.51 -8.19 12.61
N LEU A 46 1.62 -7.12 13.41
CA LEU A 46 2.31 -5.90 13.00
C LEU A 46 3.78 -6.17 12.64
N GLN A 47 4.50 -6.95 13.44
CA GLN A 47 5.89 -7.34 13.19
C GLN A 47 6.05 -8.16 11.91
N ALA A 48 5.06 -9.00 11.58
CA ALA A 48 5.07 -9.73 10.32
C ALA A 48 4.87 -8.79 9.13
N GLU A 49 3.91 -7.85 9.20
CA GLU A 49 3.65 -6.86 8.16
C GLU A 49 4.85 -5.92 7.94
N LEU A 50 5.47 -5.46 9.03
CA LEU A 50 6.66 -4.61 8.97
C LEU A 50 7.87 -5.30 8.36
N SER A 51 7.97 -6.63 8.46
CA SER A 51 9.04 -7.38 7.79
C SER A 51 8.93 -7.33 6.26
N ILE A 52 7.71 -7.19 5.72
CA ILE A 52 7.47 -6.99 4.29
C ILE A 52 8.02 -5.61 3.85
N CYS A 53 7.82 -4.59 4.69
CA CYS A 53 8.34 -3.24 4.43
C CYS A 53 9.86 -3.24 4.36
N GLN A 54 10.52 -3.92 5.30
CA GLN A 54 11.98 -4.05 5.32
C GLN A 54 12.53 -4.75 4.07
N ALA A 55 11.83 -5.77 3.58
CA ALA A 55 12.24 -6.51 2.38
C ALA A 55 12.01 -5.72 1.06
N THR A 56 10.94 -4.93 1.00
CA THR A 56 10.48 -4.29 -0.25
C THR A 56 11.01 -2.87 -0.44
N GLN A 57 11.35 -2.16 0.64
CA GLN A 57 11.85 -0.78 0.65
C GLN A 57 10.88 0.23 0.01
N PHE A 58 9.71 0.41 0.62
CA PHE A 58 8.73 1.43 0.20
C PHE A 58 9.26 2.87 0.42
N ASP A 59 8.89 3.80 -0.46
CA ASP A 59 9.27 5.22 -0.33
C ASP A 59 8.60 5.89 0.88
N TYR A 60 7.35 5.52 1.15
CA TYR A 60 6.61 5.97 2.32
C TYR A 60 6.10 4.79 3.13
N VAL A 61 6.40 4.78 4.42
CA VAL A 61 5.79 3.86 5.39
C VAL A 61 4.95 4.70 6.35
N VAL A 62 3.66 4.42 6.43
CA VAL A 62 2.72 5.12 7.32
C VAL A 62 2.12 4.09 8.27
N LEU A 63 2.14 4.41 9.56
CA LEU A 63 1.39 3.67 10.57
C LEU A 63 0.11 4.43 10.88
N TRP A 64 -1.01 3.72 10.94
CA TRP A 64 -2.30 4.32 11.23
C TRP A 64 -3.11 3.48 12.23
N ASN A 65 -3.80 4.17 13.12
CA ASN A 65 -4.80 3.61 14.02
C ASN A 65 -5.98 4.60 14.14
N THR A 66 -6.13 5.27 15.27
CA THR A 66 -6.94 6.50 15.41
C THR A 66 -6.19 7.77 15.00
N SER A 67 -4.88 7.68 14.81
CA SER A 67 -3.99 8.73 14.31
C SER A 67 -3.02 8.14 13.27
N ALA A 68 -2.51 8.96 12.37
CA ALA A 68 -1.54 8.52 11.36
C ALA A 68 -0.21 9.26 11.49
N LYS A 69 0.88 8.54 11.28
CA LYS A 69 2.25 9.09 11.28
C LYS A 69 3.13 8.39 10.25
N LEU A 70 4.09 9.14 9.71
CA LEU A 70 5.19 8.54 8.96
C LEU A 70 6.04 7.70 9.91
N CYS A 71 6.35 6.48 9.50
CA CYS A 71 7.25 5.59 10.21
C CYS A 71 8.66 5.77 9.68
N THR A 72 9.50 6.46 10.46
CA THR A 72 10.92 6.65 10.13
C THR A 72 11.81 5.56 10.72
N ASN A 73 11.33 4.84 11.74
CA ASN A 73 11.99 3.69 12.32
C ASN A 73 10.97 2.58 12.66
N ILE A 74 11.01 1.53 11.85
CA ILE A 74 10.14 0.35 11.95
C ILE A 74 10.30 -0.38 13.30
N GLU A 75 11.49 -0.37 13.90
CA GLU A 75 11.77 -1.06 15.17
C GLU A 75 11.05 -0.46 16.37
N THR A 76 10.60 0.80 16.24
CA THR A 76 9.85 1.51 17.29
C THR A 76 8.34 1.45 17.10
N ALA A 77 7.89 0.78 16.04
CA ALA A 77 6.48 0.60 15.77
C ALA A 77 5.88 -0.40 16.78
N THR A 78 4.77 -0.02 17.38
CA THR A 78 4.03 -0.87 18.31
C THR A 78 2.54 -0.83 18.00
N PRO A 79 1.81 -1.91 18.31
CA PRO A 79 0.35 -1.89 18.30
C PRO A 79 -0.17 -0.83 19.28
N ALA A 80 -1.25 -0.16 18.91
CA ALA A 80 -1.88 0.90 19.69
C ALA A 80 -3.40 0.91 19.45
N GLY A 81 -4.20 1.33 20.44
CA GLY A 81 -5.65 1.12 20.40
C GLY A 81 -6.42 1.86 19.29
N GLY A 82 -7.52 1.22 18.86
CA GLY A 82 -8.54 1.77 17.94
C GLY A 82 -8.17 1.71 16.46
N THR A 83 -9.19 1.85 15.60
CA THR A 83 -9.05 1.70 14.14
C THR A 83 -9.88 2.78 13.45
N ASN A 84 -9.23 3.69 12.73
CA ASN A 84 -9.89 4.71 11.91
C ASN A 84 -8.99 5.09 10.71
N PRO A 85 -9.17 4.46 9.54
CA PRO A 85 -8.32 4.72 8.37
C PRO A 85 -8.40 6.16 7.85
N THR A 86 -9.47 6.90 8.14
CA THR A 86 -9.60 8.31 7.70
C THR A 86 -8.57 9.24 8.35
N CYS A 87 -7.95 8.82 9.46
CA CYS A 87 -6.92 9.60 10.15
C CYS A 87 -5.69 9.88 9.25
N ILE A 88 -5.45 9.06 8.23
CA ILE A 88 -4.39 9.26 7.22
C ILE A 88 -4.53 10.62 6.51
N PHE A 89 -5.77 11.06 6.27
CA PHE A 89 -6.05 12.30 5.56
C PHE A 89 -6.14 13.53 6.49
N GLN A 90 -6.10 13.33 7.80
CA GLN A 90 -6.15 14.39 8.80
C GLN A 90 -4.75 14.95 9.12
N ASN A 91 -3.71 14.17 8.87
CA ASN A 91 -2.31 14.60 8.99
C ASN A 91 -1.75 14.92 7.61
N GLU A 92 -1.29 16.16 7.40
CA GLU A 92 -0.79 16.61 6.10
C GLU A 92 0.42 15.82 5.61
N SER A 93 1.30 15.34 6.50
CA SER A 93 2.46 14.54 6.09
C SER A 93 2.05 13.17 5.51
N THR A 94 1.08 12.50 6.15
CA THR A 94 0.60 11.19 5.69
C THR A 94 -0.32 11.32 4.48
N LYS A 95 -1.11 12.39 4.41
CA LYS A 95 -1.89 12.76 3.22
C LYS A 95 -0.99 13.06 2.02
N ASN A 96 0.11 13.78 2.23
CA ASN A 96 1.09 14.04 1.17
C ASN A 96 1.78 12.77 0.70
N ALA A 97 2.12 11.85 1.60
CA ALA A 97 2.63 10.53 1.23
C ALA A 97 1.61 9.75 0.37
N PHE A 98 0.33 9.77 0.76
CA PHE A 98 -0.75 9.14 -0.01
C PHE A 98 -0.85 9.74 -1.42
N ASN A 99 -0.93 11.07 -1.52
CA ASN A 99 -1.11 11.77 -2.80
C ASN A 99 0.11 11.68 -3.74
N LYS A 100 1.31 11.44 -3.20
CA LYS A 100 2.54 11.31 -3.99
C LYS A 100 2.84 9.87 -4.43
N SER A 101 2.16 8.89 -3.84
CA SER A 101 2.37 7.49 -4.17
C SER A 101 1.64 7.15 -5.46
N ASP A 102 2.36 6.59 -6.43
CA ASP A 102 1.80 5.99 -7.64
C ASP A 102 1.10 4.65 -7.31
N VAL A 103 1.68 3.90 -6.36
CA VAL A 103 1.18 2.62 -5.89
C VAL A 103 1.00 2.67 -4.39
N ILE A 104 -0.20 2.32 -3.92
CA ILE A 104 -0.55 2.30 -2.51
C ILE A 104 -0.85 0.87 -2.09
N VAL A 105 -0.15 0.38 -1.08
CA VAL A 105 -0.42 -0.87 -0.39
C VAL A 105 -1.08 -0.53 0.95
N PHE A 106 -2.32 -0.93 1.12
CA PHE A 106 -3.08 -0.73 2.35
C PHE A 106 -3.15 -2.05 3.11
N VAL A 107 -2.71 -2.05 4.37
CA VAL A 107 -2.58 -3.28 5.18
C VAL A 107 -3.40 -3.13 6.45
N THR A 108 -4.20 -4.14 6.77
CA THR A 108 -5.00 -4.24 7.99
C THR A 108 -5.28 -5.71 8.31
N ASP A 109 -5.36 -6.03 9.60
CA ASP A 109 -5.84 -7.33 10.10
C ASP A 109 -7.36 -7.31 10.38
N GLY A 110 -7.99 -6.15 10.25
CA GLY A 110 -9.42 -5.94 10.42
C GLY A 110 -10.23 -6.25 9.16
N GLU A 111 -11.52 -6.53 9.36
CA GLU A 111 -12.44 -6.72 8.25
C GLU A 111 -12.78 -5.38 7.57
N ILE A 112 -12.49 -5.26 6.28
CA ILE A 112 -13.03 -4.19 5.44
C ILE A 112 -14.36 -4.69 4.88
N GLY A 113 -15.46 -4.26 5.50
CA GLY A 113 -16.80 -4.59 5.02
C GLY A 113 -17.04 -4.09 3.58
N ASN A 114 -17.79 -4.86 2.79
CA ASN A 114 -18.07 -4.55 1.37
C ASN A 114 -18.64 -3.14 1.14
N SER A 115 -19.39 -2.61 2.10
CA SER A 115 -19.96 -1.25 2.04
C SER A 115 -18.91 -0.14 2.12
N SER A 116 -17.72 -0.45 2.63
CA SER A 116 -16.61 0.50 2.79
C SER A 116 -15.75 0.62 1.53
N VAL A 117 -15.93 -0.27 0.56
CA VAL A 117 -15.24 -0.23 -0.74
C VAL A 117 -16.18 0.38 -1.77
N THR A 118 -15.97 1.66 -2.07
CA THR A 118 -16.68 2.31 -3.17
C THR A 118 -16.03 1.92 -4.49
N GLN A 119 -16.75 1.14 -5.32
CA GLN A 119 -16.39 1.03 -6.72
C GLN A 119 -16.64 2.39 -7.37
N VAL A 120 -15.57 3.09 -7.75
CA VAL A 120 -15.69 4.19 -8.71
C VAL A 120 -16.07 3.54 -10.05
N LYS A 121 -17.37 3.47 -10.34
CA LYS A 121 -17.83 3.25 -11.72
C LYS A 121 -17.27 4.42 -12.51
N GLY A 122 -16.28 4.15 -13.35
CA GLY A 122 -15.67 5.17 -14.21
C GLY A 122 -16.78 6.00 -14.85
N GLU A 123 -16.76 7.30 -14.60
CA GLU A 123 -17.58 8.24 -15.35
C GLU A 123 -17.24 8.01 -16.82
N LYS A 124 -18.20 7.48 -17.57
CA LYS A 124 -18.10 7.46 -19.03
C LYS A 124 -18.03 8.92 -19.46
N LYS A 125 -16.85 9.38 -19.84
CA LYS A 125 -16.69 10.56 -20.69
C LYS A 125 -17.34 10.29 -22.04
#